data_AF-A0A1G6YRM2-F1
#
_entry.id   AF-A0A1G6YRM2-F1
#
_cell.length_a   1.000
_cell.length_b   1.000
_cell.length_c   1.000
_cell.angle_alpha   90.00
_cell.angle_beta   90.00
_cell.angle_gamma   90.00
#
_symmetry.space_group_name_H-M   'P 1'
#
loop_
_entity.id
_entity.type
_entity.pdbx_description
1 polymer ?
#
loop_
_entity_poly.entity_id
_entity_poly.type
_entity_poly.pdbx_seq_one_letter_code
_entity_poly.pdbx_strand_id
1 'polypeptide(L)'
;MPRAARQVTKRLIFTGPNGGHVWRTSLNEDHWKPALAAVGVIPKARSREHTAAREHGMHALRHFYASVLLDAGESIKAVSEYLGHSDPGLTLKVYAHLMPSSRDRARKALGQALRPPQDSPR
;
A
#
# COMPACT_ATOMS: atom_id res chain seq x y z
N MET A 1 -8.71 33.55 14.86
CA MET A 1 -9.84 32.61 14.69
C MET A 1 -9.73 31.97 13.30
N PRO A 2 -9.48 30.66 13.16
CA PRO A 2 -9.44 30.02 11.85
C PRO A 2 -10.84 29.96 11.25
N ARG A 3 -10.99 30.43 10.01
CA ARG A 3 -12.27 30.53 9.30
C ARG A 3 -12.74 29.12 8.93
N ALA A 4 -13.92 28.72 9.39
CA ALA A 4 -14.49 27.41 9.06
C ALA A 4 -14.54 27.22 7.53
N ALA A 5 -13.98 26.12 7.03
CA ALA A 5 -13.97 25.81 5.61
C ALA A 5 -15.42 25.64 5.09
N ARG A 6 -15.72 26.24 3.93
CA ARG A 6 -17.04 26.15 3.30
C ARG A 6 -17.33 24.71 2.88
N GLN A 7 -18.47 24.18 3.30
CA GLN A 7 -18.93 22.86 2.84
C GLN A 7 -19.16 22.88 1.32
N VAL A 8 -18.67 21.85 0.64
CA VAL A 8 -18.77 21.71 -0.82
C VAL A 8 -19.29 20.31 -1.18
N THR A 9 -20.16 20.24 -2.18
CA THR A 9 -20.61 18.97 -2.75
C THR A 9 -19.62 18.51 -3.82
N LYS A 10 -19.34 17.21 -3.87
CA LYS A 10 -18.49 16.58 -4.89
C LYS A 10 -19.24 15.41 -5.52
N ARG A 11 -18.98 15.16 -6.80
CA ARG A 11 -19.48 13.95 -7.48
C ARG A 11 -18.69 12.74 -6.97
N LEU A 12 -19.39 11.70 -6.55
CA LEU A 12 -18.78 10.43 -6.17
C LEU A 12 -18.43 9.63 -7.43
N ILE A 13 -17.24 9.04 -7.45
CA ILE A 13 -16.81 8.13 -8.53
C ILE A 13 -17.37 6.72 -8.28
N PHE A 14 -17.36 6.28 -7.02
CA PHE A 14 -17.94 5.01 -6.60
C PHE A 14 -19.18 5.28 -5.75
N THR A 15 -20.31 4.72 -6.17
CA THR A 15 -21.59 4.84 -5.47
C THR A 15 -22.08 3.48 -5.04
N GLY A 16 -22.71 3.43 -3.86
CA GLY A 16 -23.47 2.27 -3.42
C GLY A 16 -24.75 2.08 -4.24
N PRO A 17 -25.49 0.97 -4.00
CA PRO A 17 -26.70 0.63 -4.75
C PRO A 17 -27.77 1.74 -4.79
N ASN A 18 -27.83 2.57 -3.75
CA ASN A 18 -28.81 3.66 -3.62
C ASN A 18 -28.26 5.03 -4.09
N GLY A 19 -27.15 5.07 -4.84
CA GLY A 19 -26.53 6.31 -5.33
C GLY A 19 -25.74 7.11 -4.28
N GLY A 20 -25.75 6.68 -3.01
CA GLY A 20 -24.93 7.24 -1.94
C GLY A 20 -23.47 6.78 -1.97
N HIS A 21 -22.68 7.17 -0.97
CA HIS A 21 -21.30 6.68 -0.86
C HIS A 21 -21.23 5.19 -0.55
N VAL A 22 -20.15 4.55 -0.98
CA VAL A 22 -19.87 3.16 -0.63
C VAL A 22 -19.49 3.07 0.84
N TRP A 23 -20.26 2.32 1.62
CA TRP A 23 -19.92 2.01 3.01
C TRP A 23 -18.85 0.93 3.07
N ARG A 24 -17.74 1.20 3.78
CA ARG A 24 -16.63 0.25 3.93
C ARG A 24 -17.10 -1.11 4.44
N THR A 25 -17.97 -1.12 5.44
CA THR A 25 -18.45 -2.36 6.06
C THR A 25 -19.26 -3.21 5.07
N SER A 26 -20.25 -2.61 4.41
CA SER A 26 -21.05 -3.29 3.38
C SER A 26 -20.21 -3.78 2.21
N LEU A 27 -19.28 -2.95 1.70
CA LEU A 27 -18.36 -3.39 0.65
C LEU A 27 -17.57 -4.62 1.07
N ASN A 28 -17.10 -4.65 2.32
CA ASN A 28 -16.26 -5.72 2.83
C ASN A 28 -17.03 -7.03 3.05
N GLU A 29 -18.20 -6.96 3.69
CA GLU A 29 -18.99 -8.15 4.04
C GLU A 29 -19.85 -8.65 2.88
N ASP A 30 -20.43 -7.76 2.06
CA ASP A 30 -21.41 -8.13 1.05
C ASP A 30 -20.78 -8.46 -0.31
N HIS A 31 -19.58 -7.93 -0.59
CA HIS A 31 -18.93 -8.08 -1.89
C HIS A 31 -17.52 -8.66 -1.81
N TRP A 32 -16.64 -8.06 -0.99
CA TRP A 32 -15.22 -8.41 -0.98
C TRP A 32 -14.96 -9.82 -0.43
N LYS A 33 -15.38 -10.12 0.80
CA LYS A 33 -15.15 -11.43 1.41
C LYS A 33 -15.88 -12.56 0.67
N PRO A 34 -17.13 -12.39 0.19
CA PRO A 34 -17.75 -13.39 -0.68
C PRO A 34 -16.94 -13.67 -1.95
N ALA A 35 -16.37 -12.65 -2.59
CA ALA A 35 -15.50 -12.84 -3.74
C ALA A 35 -14.24 -13.64 -3.38
N LEU A 36 -13.57 -13.31 -2.26
CA LEU A 36 -12.40 -14.07 -1.77
C LEU A 36 -12.75 -15.53 -1.47
N ALA A 37 -13.91 -15.78 -0.87
CA ALA A 37 -14.38 -17.13 -0.57
C ALA A 37 -14.73 -17.92 -1.84
N ALA A 38 -15.27 -17.25 -2.87
CA ALA A 38 -15.59 -17.86 -4.14
C ALA A 38 -14.34 -18.37 -4.88
N VAL A 39 -13.21 -17.67 -4.74
CA VAL A 39 -11.92 -18.06 -5.34
C VAL A 39 -11.03 -18.89 -4.39
N GLY A 40 -11.53 -19.25 -3.20
CA GLY A 40 -10.83 -20.11 -2.25
C GLY A 40 -9.67 -19.45 -1.48
N VAL A 41 -9.56 -18.12 -1.51
CA VAL A 41 -8.54 -17.39 -0.73
C VAL A 41 -8.85 -17.43 0.76
N ILE A 42 -10.14 -17.39 1.13
CA ILE A 42 -10.60 -17.58 2.50
C ILE A 42 -11.65 -18.71 2.55
N PRO A 43 -11.85 -19.36 3.71
CA PRO A 43 -12.94 -20.30 3.89
C PRO A 43 -14.29 -19.63 3.65
N LYS A 44 -15.24 -20.38 3.09
CA LYS A 44 -16.66 -19.96 3.06
C LYS A 44 -17.13 -19.75 4.49
N ALA A 45 -17.84 -18.65 4.73
CA ALA A 45 -18.37 -18.36 6.05
C ALA A 45 -19.32 -19.47 6.49
N ARG A 46 -19.22 -19.88 7.76
CA ARG A 46 -20.19 -20.81 8.37
C ARG A 46 -21.44 -20.08 8.89
N SER A 47 -21.41 -18.76 8.99
CA SER A 47 -22.51 -17.84 9.34
C SER A 47 -22.36 -16.52 8.57
N ARG A 48 -23.24 -15.52 8.74
CA ARG A 48 -23.06 -14.17 8.15
C ARG A 48 -21.79 -13.45 8.61
N GLU A 49 -21.08 -14.00 9.60
CA GLU A 49 -19.84 -13.46 10.12
C GLU A 49 -18.65 -14.22 9.52
N HIS A 50 -18.05 -13.63 8.49
CA HIS A 50 -16.68 -13.98 8.17
C HIS A 50 -15.80 -13.46 9.30
N THR A 51 -15.04 -14.33 9.96
CA THR A 51 -14.04 -13.95 10.98
C THR A 51 -13.33 -12.68 10.52
N ALA A 52 -13.54 -11.59 11.26
CA ALA A 52 -13.11 -10.25 10.89
C ALA A 52 -11.60 -10.10 11.07
N ALA A 53 -10.83 -10.97 10.42
CA ALA A 53 -9.41 -10.82 10.38
C ALA A 53 -9.11 -9.66 9.43
N ARG A 54 -8.57 -8.55 9.98
CA ARG A 54 -8.21 -7.35 9.21
C ARG A 54 -7.32 -7.67 8.00
N GLU A 55 -6.57 -8.77 8.09
CA GLU A 55 -5.73 -9.35 7.04
C GLU A 55 -6.48 -9.74 5.76
N HIS A 56 -7.80 -9.94 5.82
CA HIS A 56 -8.62 -10.30 4.64
C HIS A 56 -9.54 -9.16 4.16
N GLY A 57 -9.51 -8.00 4.82
CA GLY A 57 -10.25 -6.83 4.37
C GLY A 57 -9.58 -6.13 3.19
N MET A 58 -10.23 -5.10 2.64
CA MET A 58 -9.69 -4.26 1.54
C MET A 58 -8.29 -3.67 1.82
N HIS A 59 -7.88 -3.60 3.09
CA HIS A 59 -6.54 -3.15 3.47
C HIS A 59 -5.43 -4.10 2.99
N ALA A 60 -5.74 -5.37 2.74
CA ALA A 60 -4.83 -6.34 2.13
C ALA A 60 -4.30 -5.86 0.77
N LEU A 61 -5.12 -5.18 -0.03
CA LEU A 61 -4.69 -4.60 -1.32
C LEU A 61 -3.65 -3.50 -1.14
N ARG A 62 -3.79 -2.70 -0.08
CA ARG A 62 -2.79 -1.66 0.26
C ARG A 62 -1.46 -2.30 0.67
N HIS A 63 -1.51 -3.38 1.46
CA HIS A 63 -0.31 -4.15 1.80
C HIS A 63 0.33 -4.78 0.58
N PHE A 64 -0.47 -5.39 -0.31
CA PHE A 64 0.01 -5.98 -1.56
C PHE A 64 0.72 -4.94 -2.43
N TYR A 65 0.10 -3.78 -2.66
CA TYR A 65 0.69 -2.70 -3.45
C TYR A 65 2.06 -2.25 -2.90
N ALA A 66 2.15 -2.02 -1.59
CA ALA A 66 3.40 -1.65 -0.95
C ALA A 66 4.46 -2.76 -1.07
N SER A 67 4.05 -4.01 -0.87
CA SER A 67 4.94 -5.18 -0.90
C SER A 67 5.57 -5.37 -2.27
N VAL A 68 4.76 -5.32 -3.34
CA VAL A 68 5.22 -5.48 -4.72
C VAL A 68 6.21 -4.38 -5.12
N LEU A 69 5.94 -3.13 -4.74
CA LEU A 69 6.85 -2.02 -5.07
C LEU A 69 8.19 -2.13 -4.34
N LEU A 70 8.18 -2.51 -3.05
CA LEU A 70 9.39 -2.66 -2.27
C LEU A 70 10.23 -3.86 -2.72
N ASP A 71 9.59 -4.96 -3.09
CA ASP A 71 10.24 -6.13 -3.67
C ASP A 71 10.91 -5.78 -5.02
N ALA A 72 10.24 -4.97 -5.85
CA ALA A 72 10.80 -4.40 -7.07
C ALA A 72 11.94 -3.38 -6.84
N GLY A 73 12.25 -3.05 -5.58
CA GLY A 73 13.36 -2.18 -5.19
C GLY A 73 13.03 -0.70 -5.15
N GLU A 74 11.75 -0.33 -5.16
CA GLU A 74 11.29 1.06 -5.01
C GLU A 74 11.73 1.64 -3.65
N SER A 75 11.92 2.95 -3.60
CA SER A 75 12.31 3.61 -2.36
C SER A 75 11.16 3.64 -1.36
N ILE A 76 11.47 3.39 -0.09
CA ILE A 76 10.45 3.41 0.96
C ILE A 76 9.81 4.78 1.14
N LYS A 77 10.55 5.85 0.82
CA LYS A 77 10.03 7.22 0.80
C LYS A 77 8.96 7.38 -0.28
N ALA A 78 9.23 6.96 -1.52
CA ALA A 78 8.26 7.03 -2.61
C ALA A 78 7.01 6.20 -2.29
N VAL A 79 7.18 4.97 -1.82
CA VAL A 79 6.04 4.13 -1.39
C VAL A 79 5.24 4.83 -0.28
N SER A 80 5.90 5.45 0.70
CA SER A 80 5.24 6.21 1.77
C SER A 80 4.40 7.38 1.22
N GLU A 81 4.91 8.11 0.23
CA GLU A 81 4.22 9.21 -0.44
C GLU A 81 3.00 8.72 -1.22
N TYR A 82 3.12 7.63 -2.00
CA TYR A 82 2.00 7.03 -2.75
C TYR A 82 0.88 6.55 -1.82
N LEU A 83 1.26 6.03 -0.66
CA LEU A 83 0.32 5.61 0.37
C LEU A 83 -0.29 6.80 1.12
N GLY A 84 0.29 8.01 1.00
CA GLY A 84 -0.16 9.20 1.72
C GLY A 84 0.12 9.15 3.21
N HIS A 85 1.18 8.44 3.63
CA HIS A 85 1.61 8.45 5.03
C HIS A 85 2.33 9.76 5.34
N SER A 86 1.81 10.52 6.31
CA SER A 86 2.45 11.74 6.81
C SER A 86 3.77 11.49 7.52
N ASP A 87 3.97 10.27 8.04
CA ASP A 87 5.22 9.80 8.66
C ASP A 87 5.75 8.56 7.92
N PRO A 88 6.87 8.67 7.19
CA PRO A 88 7.55 7.54 6.57
C PRO A 88 8.02 6.46 7.56
N GLY A 89 8.20 6.80 8.84
CA GLY A 89 8.53 5.86 9.90
C GLY A 89 7.48 4.76 10.08
N LEU A 90 6.21 5.05 9.80
CA LEU A 90 5.14 4.04 9.79
C LEU A 90 5.36 3.01 8.67
N THR A 91 5.69 3.47 7.46
CA THR A 91 5.97 2.61 6.30
C THR A 91 7.18 1.71 6.58
N LEU A 92 8.24 2.28 7.16
CA LEU A 92 9.45 1.55 7.54
C LEU A 92 9.17 0.45 8.54
N LYS A 93 8.43 0.75 9.62
CA LYS A 93 8.07 -0.26 10.63
C LYS A 93 7.29 -1.42 10.04
N VAL A 94 6.39 -1.15 9.09
CA VAL A 94 5.50 -2.19 8.52
C VAL A 94 6.21 -3.01 7.45
N TYR A 95 7.03 -2.41 6.58
CA TYR A 95 7.50 -3.09 5.37
C TYR A 95 9.02 -3.28 5.23
N ALA A 96 9.84 -2.83 6.19
CA ALA A 96 11.31 -2.96 6.10
C ALA A 96 11.77 -4.41 5.85
N HIS A 97 11.03 -5.40 6.34
CA HIS A 97 11.34 -6.83 6.18
C HIS A 97 11.23 -7.34 4.73
N LEU A 98 10.53 -6.60 3.85
CA LEU A 98 10.38 -6.95 2.43
C LEU A 98 11.49 -6.37 1.56
N MET A 99 12.31 -5.46 2.12
CA MET A 99 13.35 -4.80 1.35
C MET A 99 14.51 -5.77 1.11
N PRO A 100 14.90 -6.00 -0.16
CA PRO A 100 16.06 -6.83 -0.47
C PRO A 100 17.31 -6.26 0.22
N SER A 101 18.16 -7.14 0.76
CA SER A 101 19.42 -6.69 1.38
C SER A 101 20.22 -5.88 0.36
N SER A 102 20.55 -4.64 0.72
CA SER A 102 21.16 -3.69 -0.21
C SER A 102 22.69 -3.65 -0.12
N ARG A 103 23.31 -4.52 0.70
CA ARG A 103 24.75 -4.49 1.01
C ARG A 103 25.62 -4.47 -0.24
N ASP A 104 25.40 -5.37 -1.18
CA ASP A 104 26.24 -5.46 -2.38
C ASP A 104 25.98 -4.32 -3.36
N ARG A 105 24.73 -3.88 -3.49
CA ARG A 105 24.38 -2.68 -4.26
C ARG A 105 25.03 -1.43 -3.68
N ALA A 106 24.99 -1.27 -2.35
CA ALA A 106 25.59 -0.15 -1.64
C ALA A 106 27.12 -0.15 -1.80
N ARG A 107 27.75 -1.32 -1.66
CA ARG A 107 29.19 -1.49 -1.88
C ARG A 107 29.59 -1.13 -3.31
N LYS A 108 28.83 -1.59 -4.30
CA LYS A 108 29.06 -1.27 -5.72
C LYS A 108 28.88 0.22 -6.01
N ALA A 109 27.82 0.84 -5.48
CA ALA A 109 27.54 2.26 -5.65
C ALA A 109 28.64 3.13 -5.03
N LEU A 110 29.11 2.81 -3.82
CA LEU A 110 30.24 3.48 -3.18
C LEU A 110 31.53 3.31 -3.98
N GLY A 111 31.82 2.09 -4.44
CA GLY A 111 32.99 1.84 -5.29
C GLY A 111 32.98 2.63 -6.60
N GLN A 112 31.80 2.84 -7.20
CA GLN A 112 31.66 3.68 -8.39
C GLN A 112 31.83 5.17 -8.07
N ALA A 113 31.21 5.66 -6.99
CA ALA A 113 31.26 7.07 -6.60
C ALA A 113 32.67 7.52 -6.17
N LEU A 114 33.44 6.61 -5.57
CA LEU A 114 34.81 6.87 -5.11
C LEU A 114 35.87 6.58 -6.17
N ARG A 115 35.48 6.16 -7.39
CA ARG A 115 36.45 5.84 -8.44
C ARG A 115 37.10 7.14 -8.93
N PRO A 116 38.45 7.26 -8.89
CA PRO A 116 39.12 8.43 -9.43
C PRO A 116 38.85 8.57 -10.94
N PRO A 117 38.85 9.80 -11.49
CA PRO A 117 38.75 10.03 -12.92
C PRO A 117 39.78 9.17 -13.66
N GLN A 118 39.37 8.46 -14.69
CA GLN A 118 40.30 7.72 -15.53
C GLN A 118 40.98 8.72 -16.45
N ASP A 119 42.27 9.02 -16.21
CA ASP A 119 43.07 9.78 -17.17
C ASP A 119 43.10 9.01 -18.49
N SER A 120 42.62 9.65 -19.54
CA SER A 120 42.68 9.09 -20.89
C SER A 120 44.14 9.14 -21.38
N PRO A 121 44.72 8.05 -21.89
CA PRO A 121 46.05 8.08 -22.46
C PRO A 121 46.07 9.04 -23.66
N ARG A 122 47.05 9.95 -23.67
CA ARG A 122 47.37 10.80 -24.83
C ARG A 122 47.97 9.99 -25.96
#